data_AF-A0A7C5L9E7-F1
#
_entry.id   AF-A0A7C5L9E7-F1
#
_cell.length_a   1.000
_cell.length_b   1.000
_cell.length_c   1.000
_cell.angle_alpha   90.00
_cell.angle_beta   90.00
_cell.angle_gamma   90.00
#
_symmetry.space_group_name_H-M   'P 1'
#
loop_
_entity.id
_entity.type
_entity.pdbx_description
1 polymer ?
#
loop_
_entity_poly.entity_id
_entity_poly.type
_entity_poly.pdbx_seq_one_letter_code
_entity_poly.pdbx_strand_id
1 'polypeptide(L)'
;MELKSLLMGLFFSLGIFAVKSGIGMAGGITGRAGGASPSGLVPSTGRSRRWLLFPPVYVAAYGALFALCYWLVVQVDLLRHLEAVQRFLQTGMLLHLVLAGLLFWSGARLLGRPDGKRGAPSRSWLLLALPCPLCFTVVLFSLALLQTLFPDKGWSTALLLLAGFLALGLAAGMVVAASPTLGVDPLIFQGRAMIFVAAYFCLTVLVAPYFDQVDEVYRLALRRAPVGVLKDDARLALALAAGCAFALGVARERRRGI
;
A
#
# COMPACT_ATOMS: atom_id res chain seq x y z
N MET A 1 -17.45 8.31 18.98
CA MET A 1 -16.53 8.83 17.93
C MET A 1 -15.82 7.69 17.20
N GLU A 2 -15.68 6.52 17.84
CA GLU A 2 -15.21 5.24 17.29
C GLU A 2 -15.66 4.88 15.87
N LEU A 3 -16.97 4.86 15.60
CA LEU A 3 -17.48 4.40 14.29
C LEU A 3 -16.98 5.25 13.12
N LYS A 4 -16.90 6.58 13.29
CA LYS A 4 -16.40 7.49 12.25
C LYS A 4 -14.91 7.26 11.99
N SER A 5 -14.13 7.06 13.05
CA SER A 5 -12.70 6.76 12.96
C SER A 5 -12.45 5.42 12.27
N LEU A 6 -13.18 4.37 12.68
CA LEU A 6 -13.11 3.03 12.09
C LEU A 6 -13.43 3.06 10.59
N LEU A 7 -14.54 3.71 10.24
CA LEU A 7 -15.00 3.82 8.86
C LEU A 7 -13.98 4.60 8.01
N MET A 8 -13.42 5.70 8.53
CA MET A 8 -12.38 6.45 7.83
C MET A 8 -11.10 5.62 7.65
N GLY A 9 -10.69 4.85 8.65
CA GLY A 9 -9.54 3.95 8.56
C GLY A 9 -9.72 2.82 7.54
N LEU A 10 -10.90 2.20 7.48
CA LEU A 10 -11.24 1.16 6.51
C LEU A 10 -11.25 1.71 5.08
N PHE A 11 -11.93 2.82 4.83
CA PHE A 11 -11.98 3.44 3.50
C PHE A 11 -10.60 3.95 3.05
N PHE A 12 -9.80 4.52 3.96
CA PHE A 12 -8.44 4.93 3.67
C PHE A 12 -7.55 3.75 3.28
N SER A 13 -7.61 2.65 4.06
CA SER A 13 -6.86 1.43 3.77
C SER A 13 -7.28 0.79 2.45
N LEU A 14 -8.58 0.73 2.18
CA LEU A 14 -9.14 0.26 0.92
C LEU A 14 -8.72 1.15 -0.25
N GLY A 15 -8.66 2.47 -0.04
CA GLY A 15 -8.23 3.44 -1.03
C GLY A 15 -6.76 3.27 -1.42
N ILE A 16 -5.87 3.13 -0.44
CA ILE A 16 -4.44 2.87 -0.70
C ILE A 16 -4.26 1.54 -1.43
N PHE A 17 -5.03 0.53 -1.06
CA PHE A 17 -5.01 -0.75 -1.75
C PHE A 17 -5.46 -0.62 -3.22
N ALA A 18 -6.51 0.16 -3.50
CA ALA A 18 -6.95 0.46 -4.87
C ALA A 18 -5.87 1.20 -5.66
N VAL A 19 -5.22 2.21 -5.08
CA VAL A 19 -4.13 2.94 -5.75
C VAL A 19 -2.95 2.03 -6.05
N LYS A 20 -2.50 1.23 -5.07
CA LYS A 20 -1.40 0.26 -5.26
C LYS A 20 -1.69 -0.70 -6.41
N SER A 21 -2.87 -1.31 -6.39
CA SER A 21 -3.28 -2.28 -7.40
C SER A 21 -3.44 -1.66 -8.79
N GLY A 22 -3.98 -0.44 -8.85
CA GLY A 22 -4.06 0.37 -10.06
C GLY A 22 -2.69 0.68 -10.68
N ILE A 23 -1.70 1.06 -9.87
CA ILE A 23 -0.32 1.26 -10.35
C ILE A 23 0.27 -0.06 -10.88
N GLY A 24 -0.02 -1.19 -10.23
CA GLY A 24 0.35 -2.52 -10.72
C GLY A 24 -0.24 -2.83 -12.10
N MET A 25 -1.53 -2.54 -12.31
CA MET A 25 -2.20 -2.67 -13.61
C MET A 25 -1.51 -1.80 -14.67
N ALA A 26 -1.16 -0.55 -14.35
CA ALA A 26 -0.45 0.34 -15.25
C ALA A 26 0.91 -0.24 -15.69
N GLY A 27 1.63 -0.90 -14.80
CA GLY A 27 2.88 -1.61 -15.12
C GLY A 27 2.67 -2.79 -16.09
N GLY A 28 1.55 -3.50 -16.00
CA GLY A 28 1.18 -4.54 -16.97
C GLY A 28 0.82 -3.99 -18.35
N ILE A 29 0.15 -2.83 -18.38
CA ILE A 29 -0.24 -2.12 -19.60
C ILE A 29 0.98 -1.52 -20.32
N THR A 30 1.84 -0.83 -19.58
CA THR A 30 3.01 -0.09 -20.10
C THR A 30 4.26 -0.96 -20.23
N GLY A 31 4.29 -2.13 -19.59
CA GLY A 31 5.38 -3.08 -19.67
C GLY A 31 5.60 -3.52 -21.12
N ARG A 32 6.75 -3.15 -21.70
CA ARG A 32 7.20 -3.60 -23.02
C ARG A 32 7.38 -5.12 -22.96
N ALA A 33 6.50 -5.89 -23.60
CA ALA A 33 6.83 -7.28 -23.86
C ALA A 33 7.84 -7.32 -24.99
N GLY A 34 9.05 -7.80 -24.65
CA GLY A 34 9.81 -8.76 -25.45
C GLY A 34 10.07 -8.46 -26.93
N GLY A 35 9.89 -7.22 -27.41
CA GLY A 35 10.23 -6.81 -28.76
C GLY A 35 11.46 -5.90 -28.70
N ALA A 36 12.62 -6.48 -28.94
CA ALA A 36 13.85 -5.74 -29.12
C ALA A 36 13.73 -4.76 -30.30
N SER A 37 14.12 -3.51 -30.11
CA SER A 37 14.91 -2.82 -31.12
C SER A 37 15.83 -1.80 -30.43
N PRO A 38 17.15 -1.83 -30.66
CA PRO A 38 18.12 -0.94 -30.01
C PRO A 38 18.18 0.48 -30.59
N SER A 39 17.37 0.80 -31.60
CA SER A 39 17.45 2.07 -32.31
C SER A 39 16.32 3.02 -31.89
N GLY A 40 16.71 4.09 -31.19
CA GLY A 40 15.83 5.09 -30.57
C GLY A 40 15.08 6.04 -31.52
N LEU A 41 14.42 5.55 -32.56
CA LEU A 41 13.51 6.35 -33.38
C LEU A 41 12.37 5.50 -33.95
N VAL A 42 11.38 5.13 -33.12
CA VAL A 42 10.02 4.87 -33.62
C VAL A 42 9.03 5.28 -32.51
N PRO A 43 8.16 6.28 -32.73
CA PRO A 43 7.02 6.49 -31.85
C PRO A 43 6.08 5.31 -32.06
N SER A 44 5.94 4.42 -31.07
CA SER A 44 4.97 3.33 -31.16
C SER A 44 3.56 3.90 -31.02
N THR A 45 3.03 4.41 -32.13
CA THR A 45 1.62 4.77 -32.39
C THR A 45 0.70 3.56 -32.45
N GLY A 46 1.13 2.39 -31.94
CA GLY A 46 0.27 1.26 -31.67
C GLY A 46 -0.19 1.32 -30.22
N ARG A 47 -1.38 1.90 -29.97
CA ARG A 47 -2.13 1.73 -28.71
C ARG A 47 -2.36 0.23 -28.51
N SER A 48 -1.40 -0.42 -27.85
CA SER A 48 -1.25 -1.87 -27.75
C SER A 48 -2.54 -2.54 -27.28
N ARG A 49 -2.88 -3.70 -27.86
CA ARG A 49 -4.02 -4.58 -27.45
C ARG A 49 -4.12 -4.76 -25.92
N ARG A 50 -3.01 -4.59 -25.20
CA ARG A 50 -2.94 -4.60 -23.73
C ARG A 50 -3.80 -3.52 -23.05
N TRP A 51 -3.90 -2.34 -23.63
CA TRP A 51 -4.74 -1.26 -23.12
C TRP A 51 -6.23 -1.63 -23.16
N LEU A 52 -6.63 -2.47 -24.12
CA LEU A 52 -7.99 -3.02 -24.22
C LEU A 52 -8.19 -4.27 -23.34
N LEU A 53 -7.14 -5.08 -23.11
CA LEU A 53 -7.26 -6.36 -22.40
C LEU A 53 -7.06 -6.27 -20.88
N PHE A 54 -6.17 -5.42 -20.38
CA PHE A 54 -5.84 -5.39 -18.95
C PHE A 54 -6.95 -4.81 -18.06
N PRO A 55 -7.62 -3.69 -18.42
CA PRO A 55 -8.71 -3.17 -17.61
C PRO A 55 -9.87 -4.17 -17.38
N PRO A 56 -10.40 -4.89 -18.39
CA PRO A 56 -11.46 -5.87 -18.13
C PRO A 56 -10.96 -7.06 -17.30
N VAL A 57 -9.70 -7.50 -17.46
CA VAL A 57 -9.12 -8.55 -16.61
C VAL A 57 -8.99 -8.07 -15.16
N TYR A 58 -8.57 -6.82 -14.94
CA TYR A 58 -8.52 -6.18 -13.62
C TYR A 58 -9.91 -6.15 -12.99
N VAL A 59 -10.92 -5.67 -13.72
CA VAL A 59 -12.31 -5.62 -13.25
C VAL A 59 -12.83 -7.01 -12.92
N ALA A 60 -12.58 -8.01 -13.76
CA ALA A 60 -13.01 -9.39 -13.52
C ALA A 60 -12.33 -10.00 -12.29
N ALA A 61 -11.01 -9.81 -12.13
CA ALA A 61 -10.26 -10.36 -11.00
C ALA A 61 -10.70 -9.77 -9.67
N TYR A 62 -10.86 -8.44 -9.59
CA TYR A 62 -11.33 -7.78 -8.38
C TYR A 62 -12.83 -7.96 -8.14
N GLY A 63 -13.63 -8.06 -9.20
CA GLY A 63 -15.03 -8.46 -9.10
C GLY A 63 -15.19 -9.84 -8.46
N ALA A 64 -14.41 -10.82 -8.90
CA ALA A 64 -14.38 -12.16 -8.31
C ALA A 64 -13.90 -12.13 -6.85
N LEU A 65 -12.87 -11.33 -6.53
CA LEU A 65 -12.39 -11.15 -5.16
C LEU A 65 -13.49 -10.58 -4.25
N PHE A 66 -14.17 -9.51 -4.66
CA PHE A 66 -15.24 -8.89 -3.88
C PHE A 66 -16.46 -9.81 -3.75
N ALA A 67 -16.81 -10.54 -4.82
CA ALA A 67 -17.88 -11.53 -4.77
C ALA A 67 -17.56 -12.66 -3.78
N LEU A 68 -16.32 -13.16 -3.77
CA LEU A 68 -15.84 -14.14 -2.79
C LEU A 68 -15.93 -13.58 -1.36
N CYS A 69 -15.45 -12.36 -1.14
CA CYS A 69 -15.54 -11.71 0.17
C CYS A 69 -16.99 -11.55 0.63
N TYR A 70 -17.88 -11.08 -0.27
CA TYR A 70 -19.30 -10.93 0.04
C TYR A 70 -19.95 -12.27 0.39
N TRP A 71 -19.68 -13.30 -0.40
CA TRP A 71 -20.17 -14.65 -0.14
C TRP A 71 -19.69 -15.18 1.22
N LEU A 72 -18.42 -14.96 1.56
CA LEU A 72 -17.87 -15.33 2.88
C LEU A 72 -18.57 -14.58 4.01
N VAL A 73 -18.81 -13.27 3.88
CA VAL A 73 -19.50 -12.50 4.92
C VAL A 73 -20.94 -12.97 5.14
N VAL A 74 -21.65 -13.38 4.08
CA VAL A 74 -23.02 -13.88 4.18
C VAL A 74 -23.08 -15.28 4.80
N GLN A 75 -22.11 -16.14 4.52
CA GLN A 75 -22.12 -17.55 4.95
C GLN A 75 -21.40 -17.79 6.28
N VAL A 76 -20.43 -16.95 6.62
CA VAL A 76 -19.57 -17.13 7.79
C VAL A 76 -19.87 -16.02 8.78
N ASP A 77 -20.32 -16.41 9.98
CA ASP A 77 -20.39 -15.50 11.10
C ASP A 77 -18.95 -15.21 11.59
N LEU A 78 -18.38 -14.11 11.11
CA LEU A 78 -17.00 -13.70 11.43
C LEU A 78 -16.78 -13.57 12.95
N LEU A 79 -17.81 -13.19 13.71
CA LEU A 79 -17.72 -13.01 15.16
C LEU A 79 -17.58 -14.36 15.87
N ARG A 80 -18.24 -15.40 15.36
CA ARG A 80 -18.15 -16.76 15.89
C ARG A 80 -16.77 -17.40 15.65
N HIS A 81 -16.03 -16.92 14.67
CA HIS A 81 -14.72 -17.44 14.29
C HIS A 81 -13.57 -16.45 14.55
N LEU A 82 -13.74 -15.57 15.54
CA LEU A 82 -12.76 -14.51 15.86
C LEU A 82 -11.33 -15.05 16.07
N GLU A 83 -11.16 -16.19 16.75
CA GLU A 83 -9.84 -16.80 16.94
C GLU A 83 -9.18 -17.22 15.62
N ALA A 84 -9.95 -17.79 14.69
CA ALA A 84 -9.46 -18.17 13.37
C ALA A 84 -9.09 -16.92 12.55
N VAL A 85 -9.90 -15.86 12.64
CA VAL A 85 -9.63 -14.57 12.02
C VAL A 85 -8.36 -13.93 12.60
N GLN A 86 -8.15 -13.98 13.92
CA GLN A 86 -6.93 -13.49 14.57
C GLN A 86 -5.68 -14.25 14.11
N ARG A 87 -5.72 -15.58 14.05
CA ARG A 87 -4.60 -16.39 13.51
C ARG A 87 -4.34 -16.09 12.04
N PHE A 88 -5.40 -15.89 11.25
CA PHE A 88 -5.29 -15.47 9.86
C PHE A 88 -4.66 -14.07 9.73
N LEU A 89 -5.01 -13.12 10.60
CA LEU A 89 -4.40 -11.79 10.64
C LEU A 89 -2.92 -11.83 11.04
N GLN A 90 -2.56 -12.65 12.04
CA GLN A 90 -1.16 -12.83 12.47
C GLN A 90 -0.29 -13.39 11.34
N THR A 91 -0.75 -14.45 10.67
CA THR A 91 -0.05 -15.01 9.50
C THR A 91 -0.07 -14.05 8.31
N GLY A 92 -1.16 -13.30 8.13
CA GLY A 92 -1.30 -12.26 7.13
C GLY A 92 -0.31 -11.10 7.30
N MET A 93 0.01 -10.72 8.54
CA MET A 93 1.00 -9.70 8.85
C MET A 93 2.41 -10.13 8.44
N LEU A 94 2.79 -11.38 8.72
CA LEU A 94 4.06 -11.93 8.26
C LEU A 94 4.14 -11.95 6.73
N LEU A 95 3.08 -12.42 6.05
CA LEU A 95 3.05 -12.43 4.58
C LEU A 95 3.10 -11.01 3.99
N HIS A 96 2.48 -10.04 4.67
CA HIS A 96 2.52 -8.64 4.26
C HIS A 96 3.92 -8.04 4.41
N LEU A 97 4.67 -8.36 5.46
CA LEU A 97 6.06 -7.98 5.62
C LEU A 97 6.96 -8.62 4.56
N VAL A 98 6.76 -9.91 4.26
CA VAL A 98 7.47 -10.59 3.17
C VAL A 98 7.19 -9.89 1.84
N LEU A 99 5.92 -9.57 1.56
CA LEU A 99 5.53 -8.84 0.35
C LEU A 99 6.17 -7.43 0.32
N ALA A 100 6.19 -6.70 1.44
CA ALA A 100 6.84 -5.40 1.53
C ALA A 100 8.35 -5.50 1.25
N GLY A 101 9.04 -6.52 1.81
CA GLY A 101 10.43 -6.80 1.51
C GLY A 101 10.67 -7.12 0.03
N LEU A 102 9.82 -7.94 -0.58
CA LEU A 102 9.87 -8.24 -2.01
C LEU A 102 9.64 -7.00 -2.88
N LEU A 103 8.72 -6.12 -2.49
CA LEU A 103 8.46 -4.84 -3.16
C LEU A 103 9.66 -3.91 -3.07
N PHE A 104 10.27 -3.79 -1.89
CA PHE A 104 11.46 -2.98 -1.69
C PHE A 104 12.64 -3.50 -2.52
N TRP A 105 12.92 -4.81 -2.44
CA TRP A 105 13.99 -5.45 -3.19
C TRP A 105 13.81 -5.32 -4.70
N SER A 106 12.62 -5.64 -5.21
CA SER A 106 12.33 -5.57 -6.64
C SER A 106 12.30 -4.13 -7.16
N GLY A 107 11.83 -3.17 -6.36
CA GLY A 107 11.89 -1.74 -6.65
C GLY A 107 13.33 -1.22 -6.72
N ALA A 108 14.15 -1.52 -5.71
CA ALA A 108 15.57 -1.16 -5.69
C ALA A 108 16.33 -1.78 -6.87
N ARG A 109 16.06 -3.05 -7.18
CA ARG A 109 16.64 -3.73 -8.36
C ARG A 109 16.19 -3.08 -9.68
N LEU A 110 14.98 -2.52 -9.74
CA LEU A 110 14.49 -1.81 -10.91
C LEU A 110 15.21 -0.46 -11.10
N LEU A 111 15.42 0.28 -10.00
CA LEU A 111 16.11 1.57 -10.01
C LEU A 111 17.61 1.42 -10.29
N GLY A 112 18.24 0.34 -9.83
CA GLY A 112 19.66 0.05 -10.05
C GLY A 112 20.01 -0.47 -11.45
N ARG A 113 19.03 -0.58 -12.38
CA ARG A 113 19.33 -1.05 -13.75
C ARG A 113 20.07 0.01 -14.56
N PRO A 114 21.20 -0.33 -15.20
CA PRO A 114 21.87 0.53 -16.17
C PRO A 114 20.90 0.92 -17.28
N ASP A 115 21.00 2.13 -17.83
CA ASP A 115 20.10 2.67 -18.85
C ASP A 115 19.88 1.69 -20.03
N GLY A 116 20.94 1.01 -20.48
CA GLY A 116 20.89 0.02 -21.56
C GLY A 116 20.12 -1.28 -21.25
N LYS A 117 19.83 -1.59 -19.98
CA LYS A 117 19.07 -2.80 -19.56
C LYS A 117 17.65 -2.47 -19.08
N ARG A 118 17.21 -1.21 -19.16
CA ARG A 118 15.85 -0.78 -18.78
C ARG A 118 14.76 -1.28 -19.73
N GLY A 119 15.12 -1.76 -20.92
CA GLY A 119 14.18 -2.38 -21.87
C GLY A 119 13.79 -3.84 -21.57
N ALA A 120 14.44 -4.51 -20.62
CA ALA A 120 14.17 -5.92 -20.34
C ALA A 120 12.83 -6.13 -19.61
N PRO A 121 12.00 -7.10 -20.03
CA PRO A 121 10.69 -7.35 -19.42
C PRO A 121 10.84 -7.61 -17.92
N SER A 122 10.11 -6.85 -17.12
CA SER A 122 10.02 -7.01 -15.67
C SER A 122 8.60 -7.46 -15.33
N ARG A 123 8.49 -8.56 -14.58
CA ARG A 123 7.20 -9.03 -14.02
C ARG A 123 6.93 -8.44 -12.63
N SER A 124 7.74 -7.49 -12.18
CA SER A 124 7.65 -6.88 -10.84
C SER A 124 6.33 -6.15 -10.60
N TRP A 125 5.60 -5.78 -11.67
CA TRP A 125 4.28 -5.15 -11.57
C TRP A 125 3.23 -6.07 -10.95
N LEU A 126 3.40 -7.39 -11.06
CA LEU A 126 2.52 -8.37 -10.43
C LEU A 126 2.53 -8.24 -8.91
N LEU A 127 3.67 -7.88 -8.30
CA LEU A 127 3.75 -7.70 -6.84
C LEU A 127 2.93 -6.49 -6.35
N LEU A 128 2.71 -5.48 -7.21
CA LEU A 128 1.81 -4.37 -6.90
C LEU A 128 0.34 -4.75 -7.09
N ALA A 129 0.04 -5.50 -8.15
CA ALA A 129 -1.32 -5.91 -8.47
C ALA A 129 -1.84 -7.02 -7.54
N LEU A 130 -0.99 -7.88 -7.00
CA LEU A 130 -1.45 -9.03 -6.22
C LEU A 130 -2.03 -8.59 -4.85
N PRO A 131 -3.27 -8.99 -4.51
CA PRO A 131 -3.86 -8.72 -3.21
C PRO A 131 -3.04 -9.40 -2.10
N CYS A 132 -2.76 -8.65 -1.04
CA CYS A 132 -2.15 -9.21 0.17
C CYS A 132 -3.25 -9.77 1.10
N PRO A 133 -2.94 -10.70 2.03
CA PRO A 133 -3.94 -11.22 2.98
C PRO A 133 -4.57 -10.12 3.83
N LEU A 134 -3.79 -9.13 4.24
CA LEU A 134 -4.28 -7.93 4.94
C LEU A 134 -5.27 -7.11 4.08
N CYS A 135 -5.02 -7.02 2.78
CA CYS A 135 -5.87 -6.32 1.84
C CYS A 135 -7.23 -7.04 1.72
N PHE A 136 -7.20 -8.38 1.71
CA PHE A 136 -8.40 -9.22 1.73
C PHE A 136 -9.20 -9.03 3.03
N THR A 137 -8.54 -8.97 4.20
CA THR A 137 -9.24 -8.71 5.46
C THR A 137 -9.87 -7.33 5.52
N VAL A 138 -9.23 -6.30 4.96
CA VAL A 138 -9.82 -4.95 4.88
C VAL A 138 -11.08 -4.96 4.03
N VAL A 139 -11.11 -5.68 2.91
CA VAL A 139 -12.32 -5.83 2.07
C VAL A 139 -13.40 -6.57 2.84
N LEU A 140 -13.07 -7.70 3.48
CA LEU A 140 -14.02 -8.47 4.30
C LEU A 140 -14.63 -7.63 5.43
N PHE A 141 -13.81 -6.96 6.24
CA PHE A 141 -14.29 -6.14 7.34
C PHE A 141 -15.07 -4.92 6.86
N SER A 142 -14.70 -4.32 5.72
CA SER A 142 -15.48 -3.24 5.12
C SER A 142 -16.88 -3.72 4.74
N LEU A 143 -16.98 -4.88 4.08
CA LEU A 143 -18.26 -5.48 3.69
C LEU A 143 -19.10 -5.87 4.91
N ALA A 144 -18.50 -6.54 5.89
CA ALA A 144 -19.19 -6.92 7.13
C ALA A 144 -19.71 -5.67 7.87
N LEU A 145 -18.89 -4.62 7.99
CA LEU A 145 -19.32 -3.38 8.62
C LEU A 145 -20.47 -2.73 7.86
N LEU A 146 -20.40 -2.61 6.53
CA LEU A 146 -21.49 -2.01 5.76
C LEU A 146 -22.79 -2.83 5.83
N GLN A 147 -22.71 -4.16 5.86
CA GLN A 147 -23.89 -5.00 6.05
C GLN A 147 -24.53 -4.83 7.43
N THR A 148 -23.71 -4.70 8.49
CA THR A 148 -24.26 -4.42 9.83
C THR A 148 -24.90 -3.03 9.93
N LEU A 149 -24.37 -2.03 9.21
CA LEU A 149 -24.93 -0.67 9.19
C LEU A 149 -26.16 -0.53 8.29
N PHE A 150 -26.27 -1.31 7.21
CA PHE A 150 -27.35 -1.25 6.22
C PHE A 150 -27.87 -2.65 5.87
N PRO A 151 -28.54 -3.34 6.80
CA PRO A 151 -28.96 -4.74 6.62
C PRO A 151 -29.88 -4.95 5.42
N ASP A 152 -30.79 -4.01 5.15
CA ASP A 152 -31.76 -4.12 4.04
C ASP A 152 -31.12 -3.90 2.65
N LYS A 153 -29.85 -3.46 2.59
CA LYS A 153 -29.17 -3.06 1.34
C LYS A 153 -27.79 -3.73 1.19
N GLY A 154 -27.62 -4.95 1.70
CA GLY A 154 -26.35 -5.67 1.69
C GLY A 154 -25.69 -5.79 0.29
N TRP A 155 -26.48 -6.11 -0.74
CA TRP A 155 -25.96 -6.20 -2.11
C TRP A 155 -25.53 -4.83 -2.68
N SER A 156 -26.36 -3.80 -2.48
CA SER A 156 -26.09 -2.45 -3.00
C SER A 156 -24.85 -1.83 -2.35
N THR A 157 -24.63 -2.07 -1.06
CA THR A 157 -23.44 -1.60 -0.35
C THR A 157 -22.17 -2.31 -0.81
N ALA A 158 -22.24 -3.61 -1.08
CA ALA A 158 -21.13 -4.37 -1.65
C ALA A 158 -20.77 -3.87 -3.06
N LEU A 159 -21.76 -3.62 -3.91
CA LEU A 159 -21.57 -3.03 -5.23
C LEU A 159 -20.98 -1.62 -5.15
N LEU A 160 -21.40 -0.80 -4.19
CA LEU A 160 -20.84 0.54 -3.99
C LEU A 160 -19.36 0.46 -3.59
N LEU A 161 -19.00 -0.46 -2.69
CA LEU A 161 -17.62 -0.68 -2.27
C LEU A 161 -16.75 -1.12 -3.45
N LEU A 162 -17.24 -2.07 -4.24
CA LEU A 162 -16.58 -2.56 -5.45
C LEU A 162 -16.42 -1.43 -6.47
N ALA A 163 -17.48 -0.68 -6.74
CA ALA A 163 -17.47 0.43 -7.70
C ALA A 163 -16.47 1.51 -7.28
N GLY A 164 -16.45 1.90 -6.00
CA GLY A 164 -15.47 2.85 -5.47
C GLY A 164 -14.03 2.35 -5.59
N PHE A 165 -13.79 1.09 -5.23
CA PHE A 165 -12.48 0.46 -5.36
C PHE A 165 -12.01 0.41 -6.82
N LEU A 166 -12.87 -0.04 -7.74
CA LEU A 166 -12.57 -0.11 -9.16
C LEU A 166 -12.35 1.28 -9.75
N ALA A 167 -13.19 2.26 -9.42
CA ALA A 167 -13.06 3.62 -9.90
C ALA A 167 -11.70 4.23 -9.50
N LEU A 168 -11.31 4.08 -8.23
CA LEU A 168 -10.04 4.63 -7.75
C LEU A 168 -8.83 3.89 -8.34
N GLY A 169 -8.89 2.56 -8.41
CA GLY A 169 -7.82 1.75 -8.99
C GLY A 169 -7.65 1.96 -10.49
N LEU A 170 -8.74 2.03 -11.24
CA LEU A 170 -8.72 2.38 -12.66
C LEU A 170 -8.21 3.80 -12.86
N ALA A 171 -8.69 4.78 -12.10
CA ALA A 171 -8.21 6.16 -12.20
C ALA A 171 -6.69 6.24 -11.96
N ALA A 172 -6.19 5.66 -10.86
CA ALA A 172 -4.77 5.62 -10.56
C ALA A 172 -3.97 4.93 -11.67
N GLY A 173 -4.45 3.78 -12.14
CA GLY A 173 -3.78 3.02 -13.19
C GLY A 173 -3.77 3.74 -14.54
N MET A 174 -4.85 4.43 -14.90
CA MET A 174 -4.96 5.18 -16.16
C MET A 174 -4.09 6.44 -16.14
N VAL A 175 -4.03 7.14 -15.02
CA VAL A 175 -3.11 8.29 -14.83
C VAL A 175 -1.66 7.86 -15.02
N VAL A 176 -1.26 6.74 -14.41
CA VAL A 176 0.10 6.20 -14.56
C VAL A 176 0.35 5.63 -15.96
N ALA A 177 -0.63 4.96 -16.55
CA ALA A 177 -0.50 4.44 -17.92
C ALA A 177 -0.40 5.56 -18.97
N ALA A 178 -0.92 6.76 -18.66
CA ALA A 178 -0.79 7.96 -19.47
C ALA A 178 0.51 8.74 -19.16
N SER A 179 1.18 8.52 -18.03
CA SER A 179 2.41 9.25 -17.67
C SER A 179 3.58 9.16 -18.67
N PRO A 180 3.77 8.11 -19.50
CA PRO A 180 4.81 8.15 -20.53
C PRO A 180 4.57 9.22 -21.59
N THR A 181 3.32 9.67 -21.83
CA THR A 181 3.06 10.85 -22.69
C THR A 181 3.48 12.16 -22.03
N LEU A 182 3.79 12.14 -20.73
CA LEU A 182 4.29 13.27 -19.93
C LEU A 182 5.81 13.22 -19.71
N GLY A 183 6.52 12.32 -20.41
CA GLY A 183 7.99 12.24 -20.34
C GLY A 183 8.56 11.49 -19.13
N VAL A 184 7.72 10.78 -18.35
CA VAL A 184 8.18 9.98 -17.21
C VAL A 184 8.43 8.53 -17.65
N ASP A 185 9.63 8.00 -17.39
CA ASP A 185 9.94 6.58 -17.63
C ASP A 185 9.06 5.70 -16.72
N PRO A 186 8.15 4.88 -17.30
CA PRO A 186 7.23 4.04 -16.53
C PRO A 186 7.95 3.05 -15.62
N LEU A 187 9.15 2.59 -16.00
CA LEU A 187 9.91 1.63 -15.21
C LEU A 187 10.47 2.29 -13.93
N ILE A 188 10.98 3.52 -14.05
CA ILE A 188 11.50 4.28 -12.90
C ILE A 188 10.35 4.66 -11.97
N PHE A 189 9.23 5.13 -12.52
CA PHE A 189 8.04 5.45 -11.74
C PHE A 189 7.54 4.22 -10.98
N GLN A 190 7.40 3.09 -11.67
CA GLN A 190 6.97 1.84 -11.04
C GLN A 190 7.91 1.46 -9.90
N GLY A 191 9.24 1.47 -10.13
CA GLY A 191 10.22 1.14 -9.10
C GLY A 191 10.15 2.06 -7.86
N ARG A 192 9.97 3.37 -8.07
CA ARG A 192 9.76 4.35 -6.99
C ARG A 192 8.47 4.06 -6.22
N ALA A 193 7.39 3.75 -6.92
CA ALA A 193 6.13 3.37 -6.31
C ALA A 193 6.27 2.08 -5.48
N MET A 194 7.04 1.08 -5.94
CA MET A 194 7.26 -0.15 -5.14
C MET A 194 7.97 0.16 -3.82
N ILE A 195 9.02 1.00 -3.86
CA ILE A 195 9.76 1.39 -2.66
C ILE A 195 8.87 2.20 -1.71
N PHE A 196 8.10 3.15 -2.23
CA PHE A 196 7.22 3.99 -1.42
C PHE A 196 6.11 3.16 -0.75
N VAL A 197 5.46 2.26 -1.51
CA VAL A 197 4.45 1.34 -0.97
C VAL A 197 5.06 0.40 0.08
N ALA A 198 6.27 -0.12 -0.17
CA ALA A 198 6.96 -0.96 0.81
C ALA A 198 7.29 -0.19 2.10
N ALA A 199 7.80 1.03 1.97
CA ALA A 199 8.10 1.89 3.12
C ALA A 199 6.83 2.23 3.91
N TYR A 200 5.74 2.57 3.21
CA TYR A 200 4.42 2.80 3.82
C TYR A 200 3.96 1.57 4.61
N PHE A 201 4.03 0.37 4.02
CA PHE A 201 3.64 -0.87 4.69
C PHE A 201 4.50 -1.18 5.92
N CYS A 202 5.82 -1.04 5.82
CA CYS A 202 6.70 -1.20 6.98
C CYS A 202 6.35 -0.18 8.08
N LEU A 203 6.12 1.08 7.71
CA LEU A 203 5.75 2.12 8.66
C LEU A 203 4.41 1.79 9.34
N THR A 204 3.40 1.36 8.59
CA THR A 204 2.10 0.99 9.16
C THR A 204 2.23 -0.18 10.14
N VAL A 205 3.00 -1.22 9.82
CA VAL A 205 3.22 -2.35 10.72
C VAL A 205 4.01 -1.94 11.97
N LEU A 206 5.00 -1.06 11.83
CA LEU A 206 5.78 -0.57 12.96
C LEU A 206 4.98 0.35 13.87
N VAL A 207 4.14 1.22 13.32
CA VAL A 207 3.42 2.25 14.08
C VAL A 207 2.10 1.74 14.66
N ALA A 208 1.37 0.86 13.97
CA ALA A 208 0.09 0.32 14.43
C ALA A 208 0.09 -0.24 15.87
N PRO A 209 1.07 -1.06 16.32
CA PRO A 209 1.05 -1.59 17.69
C PRO A 209 1.24 -0.52 18.76
N TYR A 210 1.91 0.60 18.43
CA TYR A 210 2.07 1.70 19.39
C TYR A 210 0.77 2.47 19.59
N PHE A 211 -0.12 2.53 18.59
CA PHE A 211 -1.43 3.18 18.71
C PHE A 211 -2.36 2.46 19.68
N ASP A 212 -2.32 1.12 19.70
CA ASP A 212 -3.12 0.30 20.63
C ASP A 212 -2.71 0.53 22.10
N GLN A 213 -1.45 0.92 22.32
CA GLN A 213 -0.90 1.21 23.65
C GLN A 213 -0.90 2.70 23.99
N VAL A 214 -1.46 3.59 23.17
CA VAL A 214 -1.44 5.04 23.45
C VAL A 214 -2.12 5.36 24.77
N ASP A 215 -3.24 4.71 25.09
CA ASP A 215 -3.93 4.90 26.37
C ASP A 215 -3.10 4.41 27.56
N GLU A 216 -2.33 3.33 27.39
CA GLU A 216 -1.44 2.80 28.41
C GLU A 216 -0.21 3.69 28.61
N VAL A 217 0.40 4.15 27.52
CA VAL A 217 1.51 5.13 27.51
C VAL A 217 1.04 6.46 28.12
N TYR A 218 -0.15 6.94 27.79
CA TYR A 218 -0.73 8.15 28.35
C TYR A 218 -1.05 7.98 29.84
N ARG A 219 -1.59 6.83 30.25
CA ARG A 219 -1.79 6.49 31.67
C ARG A 219 -0.47 6.35 32.43
N LEU A 220 0.58 5.83 31.82
CA LEU A 220 1.93 5.76 32.40
C LEU A 220 2.54 7.17 32.52
N ALA A 221 2.34 8.05 31.54
CA ALA A 221 2.74 9.45 31.61
C ALA A 221 1.99 10.21 32.71
N LEU A 222 0.68 9.96 32.86
CA LEU A 222 -0.13 10.54 33.93
C LEU A 222 0.20 9.95 35.33
N ARG A 223 0.54 8.66 35.42
CA ARG A 223 0.95 8.01 36.68
C ARG A 223 2.38 8.35 37.10
N ARG A 224 3.22 8.86 36.20
CA ARG A 224 4.59 9.35 36.47
C ARG A 224 4.69 10.86 36.66
N ALA A 225 3.63 11.52 37.12
CA ALA A 225 3.74 12.88 37.63
C ALA A 225 3.55 12.96 39.16
N PRO A 226 4.50 12.47 39.99
CA PRO A 226 4.97 13.37 41.03
C PRO A 226 5.67 14.53 40.31
N VAL A 227 5.30 15.76 40.65
CA VAL A 227 5.99 16.98 40.20
C VAL A 227 7.39 16.98 40.83
N GLY A 228 8.26 16.11 40.33
CA GLY A 228 9.64 15.93 40.72
C GLY A 228 10.47 16.39 39.54
N VAL A 229 10.95 17.62 39.64
CA VAL A 229 11.88 18.31 38.75
C VAL A 229 12.87 17.32 38.14
N LEU A 230 12.77 17.07 36.83
CA LEU A 230 13.90 16.57 36.03
C LEU A 230 15.05 17.54 36.31
N LYS A 231 16.09 17.10 37.03
CA LYS A 231 17.31 17.88 37.27
C LYS A 231 17.77 18.49 35.96
N ASP A 232 18.08 19.78 35.96
CA ASP A 232 18.41 20.54 34.75
C ASP A 232 19.57 19.92 33.96
N ASP A 233 20.46 19.18 34.62
CA ASP A 233 21.54 18.40 34.02
C ASP A 233 21.06 17.33 33.03
N ALA A 234 19.93 16.66 33.32
CA ALA A 234 19.36 15.62 32.45
C ALA A 234 18.66 16.22 31.22
N ARG A 235 18.07 17.42 31.36
CA ARG A 235 17.49 18.16 30.25
C ARG A 235 18.57 18.69 29.31
N LEU A 236 19.67 19.19 29.87
CA LEU A 236 20.83 19.64 29.12
C LEU A 236 21.49 18.47 28.37
N ALA A 237 21.66 17.32 29.03
CA ALA A 237 22.23 16.12 28.41
C ALA A 237 21.36 15.61 27.25
N LEU A 238 20.03 15.62 27.40
CA LEU A 238 19.12 15.17 26.34
C LEU A 238 19.09 16.16 25.16
N ALA A 239 19.12 17.47 25.44
CA ALA A 239 19.20 18.51 24.42
C ALA A 239 20.53 18.46 23.66
N LEU A 240 21.64 18.23 24.36
CA LEU A 240 22.96 18.04 23.75
C LEU A 240 23.01 16.75 22.92
N ALA A 241 22.46 15.64 23.41
CA ALA A 241 22.40 14.40 22.66
C ALA A 241 21.56 14.53 21.37
N ALA A 242 20.39 15.19 21.45
CA ALA A 242 19.55 15.47 20.30
C ALA A 242 20.23 16.43 19.31
N GLY A 243 20.88 17.48 19.81
CA GLY A 243 21.65 18.43 19.00
C GLY A 243 22.84 17.77 18.30
N CYS A 244 23.59 16.92 18.98
CA CYS A 244 24.70 16.15 18.41
C CYS A 244 24.21 15.17 17.35
N ALA A 245 23.11 14.46 17.59
CA ALA A 245 22.53 13.53 16.61
C ALA A 245 22.06 14.27 15.35
N PHE A 246 21.43 15.44 15.51
CA PHE A 246 21.01 16.29 14.40
C PHE A 246 22.21 16.85 13.62
N ALA A 247 23.21 17.38 14.31
CA ALA A 247 24.43 17.92 13.70
C ALA A 247 25.23 16.83 12.95
N LEU A 248 25.35 15.63 13.52
CA LEU A 248 25.97 14.48 12.86
C LEU A 248 25.18 14.04 11.63
N GLY A 249 23.85 14.07 11.68
CA GLY A 249 22.98 13.81 10.54
C GLY A 249 23.21 14.80 9.39
N VAL A 250 23.21 16.11 9.71
CA VAL A 250 23.43 17.19 8.72
C VAL A 250 24.85 17.17 8.16
N ALA A 251 25.86 16.92 8.99
CA ALA A 251 27.25 16.83 8.55
C ALA A 251 27.48 15.60 7.64
N ARG A 252 26.80 14.48 7.93
CA ARG A 252 26.85 13.27 7.11
C ARG A 252 26.14 13.47 5.77
N GLU A 253 25.06 14.24 5.74
CA GLU A 253 24.36 14.62 4.52
C GLU A 253 25.22 15.57 3.65
N ARG A 254 25.86 16.58 4.26
CA ARG A 254 26.80 17.46 3.56
C ARG A 254 28.03 16.76 3.02
N ARG A 255 28.52 15.69 3.67
CA ARG A 255 29.62 14.85 3.15
C ARG A 255 29.17 13.89 2.04
N ARG A 256 27.87 13.74 1.79
CA ARG A 256 27.28 12.86 0.78
C ARG A 256 26.74 13.58 -0.47
N GLY A 257 26.76 14.91 -0.51
CA GLY A 257 26.55 15.65 -1.76
C GLY A 257 27.74 15.47 -2.72
N ILE A 258 27.62 15.35 -4.04
CA ILE A 258 26.60 15.86 -5.00
C ILE A 258 26.09 17.26 -4.64
#